data_AF-A0ABD7G2Z7-F1
#
_entry.id   AF-A0ABD7G2Z7-F1
#
_cell.length_a   1.000
_cell.length_b   1.000
_cell.length_c   1.000
_cell.angle_alpha   90.00
_cell.angle_beta   90.00
_cell.angle_gamma   90.00
#
_symmetry.space_group_name_H-M   'P 1'
#
loop_
_entity.id
_entity.type
_entity.pdbx_description
1 polymer ?
#
loop_
_entity_poly.entity_id
_entity_poly.type
_entity_poly.pdbx_seq_one_letter_code
_entity_poly.pdbx_strand_id
1 'polypeptide(L)' 'MSHNLCALPKEQQERVEVEKAAAYAVWKERNGHLASAESEASQHKGELSSYFLEQVSRYKRG' A
#
# COMPACT_ATOMS: atom_id res chain seq x y z
N MET A 1 24.83 -0.46 4.56
CA MET A 1 24.18 -0.64 5.87
C MET A 1 22.74 -1.02 5.64
N SER A 2 22.25 -2.13 6.20
CA SER A 2 20.85 -2.56 6.06
C SER A 2 19.95 -1.79 7.03
N HIS A 3 18.89 -1.17 6.54
CA HIS A 3 17.84 -0.59 7.39
C HIS A 3 16.93 -1.73 7.86
N ASN A 4 16.94 -2.06 9.15
CA ASN A 4 16.14 -3.18 9.68
C ASN A 4 14.69 -2.75 9.85
N LEU A 5 13.85 -3.10 8.89
CA LEU A 5 12.41 -2.80 8.91
C LEU A 5 11.68 -3.49 10.08
N CYS A 6 12.18 -4.64 10.54
CA CYS A 6 11.60 -5.37 11.68
C CYS A 6 11.91 -4.71 13.04
N ALA A 7 12.87 -3.78 13.09
CA ALA A 7 13.19 -3.03 14.30
C ALA A 7 12.37 -1.74 14.46
N LEU A 8 11.54 -1.39 13.46
CA LEU A 8 10.69 -0.21 13.51
C LEU A 8 9.56 -0.39 14.55
N PRO A 9 9.01 0.71 15.10
CA PRO A 9 7.75 0.65 15.85
C PRO A 9 6.64 0.00 15.02
N LYS A 10 5.72 -0.71 15.69
CA LYS A 10 4.62 -1.45 15.02
C LYS A 10 3.84 -0.60 14.03
N GLU A 11 3.52 0.64 14.39
CA GLU A 11 2.79 1.56 13.52
C GLU A 11 3.54 1.83 12.20
N GLN A 12 4.86 1.96 12.25
CA GLN A 12 5.68 2.15 11.05
C GLN A 12 5.77 0.87 10.22
N GLN A 13 5.83 -0.29 10.86
CA GLN A 13 5.76 -1.58 10.16
C GLN A 13 4.42 -1.75 9.44
N GLU A 14 3.31 -1.38 10.08
CA GLU A 14 1.98 -1.43 9.48
C GLU A 14 1.88 -0.51 8.25
N ARG A 15 2.45 0.71 8.31
CA ARG A 15 2.51 1.60 7.15
C ARG A 15 3.32 1.00 6.00
N VAL A 16 4.44 0.34 6.28
CA VAL A 16 5.26 -0.35 5.25
C VAL A 16 4.47 -1.48 4.59
N GLU A 17 3.73 -2.27 5.36
CA GLU A 17 2.87 -3.34 4.82
C GLU A 17 1.73 -2.77 3.96
N VAL A 18 1.12 -1.66 4.37
CA VAL A 18 0.09 -0.96 3.58
C VAL A 18 0.67 -0.39 2.28
N GLU A 19 1.86 0.21 2.33
CA GLU A 19 2.54 0.75 1.16
C GLU A 19 2.88 -0.35 0.15
N LYS A 20 3.38 -1.50 0.64
CA LYS A 20 3.62 -2.69 -0.17
C LYS A 20 2.34 -3.20 -0.83
N ALA A 21 1.23 -3.25 -0.09
CA ALA A 21 -0.07 -3.64 -0.63
C ALA A 21 -0.53 -2.68 -1.73
N ALA A 22 -0.38 -1.36 -1.53
CA ALA A 22 -0.75 -0.34 -2.50
C ALA A 22 0.06 -0.45 -3.80
N ALA A 23 1.38 -0.62 -3.69
CA ALA A 23 2.24 -0.84 -4.85
C ALA A 23 1.84 -2.10 -5.64
N TYR A 24 1.55 -3.19 -4.93
CA TYR A 24 1.12 -4.43 -5.55
C TYR A 24 -0.26 -4.32 -6.20
N ALA A 25 -1.20 -3.60 -5.59
CA ALA A 25 -2.52 -3.32 -6.14
C ALA A 25 -2.42 -2.56 -7.47
N VAL A 26 -1.58 -1.51 -7.53
CA VAL A 26 -1.33 -0.75 -8.76
C VAL A 26 -0.66 -1.61 -9.82
N TRP A 27 0.30 -2.46 -9.44
CA TRP A 27 0.89 -3.41 -10.38
C TRP A 27 -0.16 -4.39 -10.92
N LYS A 28 -1.03 -4.95 -10.07
CA LYS A 28 -2.12 -5.84 -10.50
C LYS A 28 -3.09 -5.14 -11.46
N GLU A 29 -3.44 -3.89 -11.19
CA GLU A 29 -4.27 -3.07 -12.08
C GLU A 29 -3.59 -2.90 -13.46
N ARG A 30 -2.31 -2.53 -13.48
CA ARG A 30 -1.53 -2.36 -14.71
C ARG A 30 -1.37 -3.64 -15.53
N ASN A 31 -1.36 -4.80 -14.87
CA ASN A 31 -1.21 -6.11 -15.52
C ASN A 31 -2.56 -6.79 -15.81
N GLY A 32 -3.69 -6.11 -15.57
CA GLY A 32 -5.03 -6.65 -15.82
C GLY A 32 -5.48 -7.75 -14.86
N HIS A 33 -4.78 -7.93 -13.73
CA HIS A 33 -5.15 -8.86 -12.66
C HIS A 33 -6.17 -8.27 -11.68
N LEU A 34 -6.42 -6.97 -11.74
CA LEU A 34 -7.35 -6.26 -10.87
C LEU A 34 -8.06 -5.15 -11.65
N ALA A 35 -9.35 -4.95 -11.39
CA ALA A 35 -10.15 -3.92 -12.06
C ALA A 35 -9.81 -2.50 -11.58
N SER A 36 -9.56 -2.33 -10.27
CA SER A 36 -9.07 -1.08 -9.69
C SER A 36 -8.32 -1.36 -8.40
N ALA A 37 -7.13 -0.80 -8.27
CA ALA A 37 -6.31 -0.83 -7.06
C ALA A 37 -7.04 -0.20 -5.86
N GLU A 38 -7.91 0.77 -6.11
CA GLU A 38 -8.66 1.47 -5.06
C GLU A 38 -9.70 0.57 -4.38
N SER A 39 -10.14 -0.51 -5.04
CA SER A 39 -11.08 -1.47 -4.45
C SER A 39 -10.48 -2.23 -3.25
N GLU A 40 -9.16 -2.38 -3.19
CA GLU A 40 -8.46 -3.03 -2.07
C GLU A 40 -8.37 -2.13 -0.82
N ALA A 41 -8.70 -0.84 -0.92
CA ALA A 41 -8.73 0.06 0.23
C ALA A 41 -9.70 -0.41 1.33
N SER A 42 -10.75 -1.16 0.95
CA SER A 42 -11.72 -1.76 1.85
C SER A 42 -11.13 -2.83 2.80
N GLN A 43 -9.94 -3.35 2.49
CA GLN A 43 -9.24 -4.33 3.33
C GLN A 43 -8.51 -3.67 4.51
N HIS A 44 -8.33 -2.35 4.46
CA HIS A 44 -7.66 -1.57 5.49
C HIS A 44 -8.69 -0.82 6.35
N LYS A 45 -8.42 -0.69 7.65
CA LYS A 45 -9.34 -0.03 8.60
C LYS A 45 -8.86 1.36 8.95
N GLY A 46 -9.80 2.30 9.07
CA GLY A 46 -9.54 3.65 9.57
C GLY A 46 -8.51 4.40 8.73
N GLU A 47 -7.55 5.04 9.40
CA GLU A 47 -6.53 5.89 8.77
C GLU A 47 -5.63 5.14 7.77
N LEU A 48 -5.45 3.83 7.95
CA LEU A 48 -4.66 3.01 7.02
C LEU A 48 -5.35 2.85 5.65
N SER A 49 -6.68 2.95 5.59
CA SER A 49 -7.42 2.95 4.31
C SER A 49 -7.17 4.23 3.53
N SER A 50 -7.22 5.38 4.21
CA SER A 50 -6.87 6.68 3.62
C SER A 50 -5.41 6.69 3.16
N TYR A 51 -4.50 6.17 3.99
CA TYR A 51 -3.08 6.06 3.65
C TYR A 51 -2.84 5.14 2.44
N PHE A 52 -3.55 4.02 2.35
CA PHE A 52 -3.50 3.13 1.19
C PHE A 52 -3.90 3.85 -0.10
N LEU A 53 -5.02 4.58 -0.09
CA LEU A 53 -5.49 5.33 -1.27
C LEU A 53 -4.51 6.43 -1.70
N GLU A 54 -3.87 7.09 -0.73
CA GLU A 54 -2.80 8.06 -1.00
C GLU A 54 -1.62 7.38 -1.70
N GLN A 55 -1.16 6.22 -1.20
CA GLN A 55 -0.07 5.47 -1.82
C GLN A 55 -0.45 4.93 -3.20
N VAL A 56 -1.66 4.41 -3.40
CA VAL A 56 -2.16 3.99 -4.72
C VAL A 56 -2.10 5.17 -5.70
N SER A 57 -2.57 6.34 -5.30
CA SER A 57 -2.51 7.55 -6.13
C SER A 57 -1.07 7.94 -6.48
N ARG A 58 -0.14 7.81 -5.52
CA ARG A 58 1.28 8.07 -5.73
C ARG A 58 1.90 7.09 -6.72
N TYR A 59 1.64 5.79 -6.56
CA TYR A 59 2.16 4.73 -7.43
C TYR A 59 1.54 4.74 -8.83
N LYS A 60 0.31 5.22 -8.99
CA LYS A 60 -0.29 5.45 -10.32
C LYS A 60 0.39 6.57 -11.09
N ARG A 61 0.88 7.62 -10.40
CA ARG A 61 1.58 8.77 -11.00
C ARG A 61 3.04 8.51 -11.37
N GLY A 62 3.65 7.48 -10.78
CA GLY A 62 5.01 7.02 -11.10
C GLY A 62 5.05 6.09 -12.30
#